data_AF-A0A5E4X2U8-F1
#
_entry.id   AF-A0A5E4X2U8-F1
#
_cell.length_a   1.000
_cell.length_b   1.000
_cell.length_c   1.000
_cell.angle_alpha   90.00
_cell.angle_beta   90.00
_cell.angle_gamma   90.00
#
_symmetry.space_group_name_H-M   'P 1'
#
loop_
_entity.id
_entity.type
_entity.pdbx_description
1 polymer ?
#
loop_
_entity_poly.entity_id
_entity_poly.type
_entity_poly.pdbx_seq_one_letter_code
_entity_poly.pdbx_strand_id
1 'polypeptide(L)'
;MSDSNFDAEWILAIRDFQRHGYPEDLAEMLESDREVPFYVRSFLAAYITGRTVIAQRRGKHNAQLRPRHVREIEAALLGLYRATEWILINITEFADERRQEEREIRRTVDEVRAAGLQRIAGKYGVSVSRVRELHKAKEDTSWARVEAGELELDMVGPMWGADVVAAIRTTMLAKARQILDDPEAFDPFSE
;
A
#
# COMPACT_ATOMS: atom_id res chain seq x y z
N MET A 1 -10.45 -16.98 -28.33
CA MET A 1 -9.71 -15.72 -28.06
C MET A 1 -10.58 -14.87 -27.15
N SER A 2 -10.33 -14.91 -25.84
CA SER A 2 -10.96 -13.99 -24.89
C SER A 2 -9.92 -13.62 -23.83
N ASP A 3 -8.89 -12.89 -24.25
CA ASP A 3 -8.04 -12.18 -23.30
C ASP A 3 -8.83 -10.96 -22.82
N SER A 4 -9.72 -11.23 -21.88
CA SER A 4 -10.32 -10.23 -21.01
C SER A 4 -9.22 -9.70 -20.10
N ASN A 5 -8.27 -8.95 -20.67
CA ASN A 5 -7.26 -8.24 -19.94
C ASN A 5 -7.93 -7.00 -19.32
N PHE A 6 -8.70 -7.23 -18.27
CA PHE A 6 -9.19 -6.17 -17.38
C PHE A 6 -7.99 -5.63 -16.62
N ASP A 7 -7.28 -4.74 -17.29
CA ASP A 7 -6.18 -3.98 -16.72
C ASP A 7 -6.71 -3.10 -15.58
N ALA A 8 -6.28 -3.41 -14.36
CA ALA A 8 -6.76 -2.77 -13.14
C ALA A 8 -6.48 -1.26 -13.13
N GLU A 9 -5.42 -0.80 -13.79
CA GLU A 9 -5.04 0.61 -13.81
C GLU A 9 -6.08 1.46 -14.56
N TRP A 10 -6.53 0.98 -15.74
CA TRP A 10 -7.54 1.66 -16.53
C TRP A 10 -8.88 1.74 -15.79
N ILE A 11 -9.25 0.69 -15.06
CA ILE A 11 -10.46 0.67 -14.23
C ILE A 11 -10.36 1.69 -13.10
N LEU A 12 -9.21 1.77 -12.42
CA LEU A 12 -8.97 2.72 -11.34
C LEU A 12 -9.01 4.16 -11.86
N ALA A 13 -8.38 4.45 -12.99
CA ALA A 13 -8.39 5.77 -13.62
C ALA A 13 -9.81 6.23 -14.01
N ILE A 14 -10.62 5.34 -14.59
CA ILE A 14 -12.04 5.61 -14.88
C ILE A 14 -12.81 5.89 -13.58
N ARG A 15 -12.60 5.06 -12.55
CA ARG A 15 -13.28 5.21 -11.26
C ARG A 15 -12.93 6.55 -10.60
N ASP A 16 -11.67 6.96 -10.65
CA ASP A 16 -11.22 8.24 -10.11
C ASP A 16 -11.84 9.41 -10.85
N PHE A 17 -11.91 9.34 -12.18
CA PHE A 17 -12.57 10.36 -12.98
C PHE A 17 -14.07 10.43 -12.69
N GLN A 18 -14.76 9.29 -12.63
CA GLN A 18 -16.19 9.23 -12.35
C GLN A 18 -16.55 9.74 -10.95
N ARG A 19 -15.84 9.26 -9.91
CA ARG A 19 -16.21 9.49 -8.51
C ARG A 19 -15.64 10.78 -7.94
N HIS A 20 -14.47 11.18 -8.40
CA HIS A 20 -13.72 12.28 -7.81
C HIS A 20 -13.49 13.44 -8.79
N GLY A 21 -13.75 13.24 -10.08
CA GLY A 21 -13.54 14.27 -11.11
C GLY A 21 -12.06 14.52 -11.40
N TYR A 22 -11.19 13.50 -11.22
CA TYR A 22 -9.76 13.56 -11.52
C TYR A 22 -9.47 12.86 -12.86
N PRO A 23 -9.35 13.61 -13.96
CA PRO A 23 -9.04 13.03 -15.27
C PRO A 23 -7.54 12.77 -15.48
N GLU A 24 -6.65 13.29 -14.62
CA GLU A 24 -5.22 13.40 -14.91
C GLU A 24 -4.56 12.03 -15.18
N ASP A 25 -4.85 11.02 -14.35
CA ASP A 25 -4.29 9.68 -14.52
C ASP A 25 -4.84 9.00 -15.79
N LEU A 26 -6.13 9.22 -16.11
CA LEU A 26 -6.74 8.70 -17.33
C LEU A 26 -6.15 9.37 -18.58
N ALA A 27 -5.88 10.67 -18.51
CA ALA A 27 -5.27 11.44 -19.60
C ALA A 27 -3.83 10.97 -19.85
N GLU A 28 -3.00 10.85 -18.81
CA GLU A 28 -1.63 10.34 -18.93
C GLU A 28 -1.59 8.92 -19.55
N MET A 29 -2.53 8.05 -19.18
CA MET A 29 -2.63 6.72 -19.79
C MET A 29 -3.04 6.78 -21.26
N LEU A 30 -3.94 7.69 -21.65
CA LEU A 30 -4.36 7.86 -23.04
C LEU A 30 -3.26 8.45 -23.93
N GLU A 31 -2.32 9.20 -23.35
CA GLU A 31 -1.15 9.75 -24.05
C GLU A 31 -0.02 8.72 -24.22
N SER A 32 -0.10 7.58 -23.53
CA SER A 32 0.88 6.49 -23.66
C SER A 32 0.68 5.64 -24.92
N ASP A 33 1.72 4.93 -25.36
CA ASP A 33 1.66 3.99 -26.49
C ASP A 33 0.86 2.70 -26.20
N ARG A 34 0.15 2.62 -25.06
CA ARG A 34 -0.63 1.44 -24.65
C ARG A 34 -1.92 1.34 -25.46
N GLU A 35 -2.30 0.11 -25.82
CA GLU A 35 -3.61 -0.11 -26.44
C GLU A 35 -4.72 0.29 -25.46
N VAL A 36 -5.61 1.18 -25.90
CA VAL A 36 -6.75 1.62 -25.11
C VAL A 36 -7.85 0.54 -25.14
N PRO A 37 -8.22 -0.04 -23.99
CA PRO A 37 -9.22 -1.10 -23.94
C PRO A 37 -10.61 -0.65 -24.41
N PHE A 38 -11.41 -1.58 -24.94
CA PHE A 38 -12.76 -1.29 -25.45
C PHE A 38 -13.69 -0.63 -24.43
N TYR A 39 -13.63 -1.04 -23.16
CA TYR A 39 -14.47 -0.47 -22.11
C TYR A 39 -14.10 0.99 -21.81
N VAL A 40 -12.82 1.37 -21.91
CA VAL A 40 -12.35 2.75 -21.77
C VAL A 40 -12.89 3.61 -22.90
N ARG A 41 -12.76 3.13 -24.15
CA ARG A 41 -13.32 3.80 -25.33
C ARG A 41 -14.84 4.02 -25.21
N SER A 42 -15.56 2.99 -24.75
CA SER A 42 -17.01 3.06 -24.54
C SER A 42 -17.41 4.07 -23.46
N PHE A 43 -16.67 4.10 -22.35
CA PHE A 43 -16.87 5.08 -21.28
C PHE A 43 -16.63 6.52 -21.78
N LEU A 44 -15.53 6.76 -22.50
CA LEU A 44 -15.23 8.08 -23.06
C LEU A 44 -16.29 8.54 -24.06
N ALA A 45 -16.76 7.65 -24.92
CA ALA A 45 -17.86 7.95 -25.85
C ALA A 45 -19.16 8.32 -25.11
N ALA A 46 -19.50 7.60 -24.03
CA ALA A 46 -20.64 7.91 -23.19
C ALA A 46 -20.50 9.26 -22.48
N TYR A 47 -19.30 9.61 -22.02
CA TYR A 47 -19.00 10.89 -21.41
C TYR A 47 -19.13 12.05 -22.41
N ILE A 48 -18.50 11.95 -23.59
CA ILE A 48 -18.53 12.99 -24.64
C ILE A 48 -19.97 13.25 -25.12
N THR A 49 -20.77 12.20 -25.21
CA THR A 49 -22.19 12.29 -25.62
C THR A 49 -23.13 12.72 -24.48
N GLY A 50 -22.60 13.04 -23.30
CA GLY A 50 -23.37 13.50 -22.14
C GLY A 50 -24.21 12.41 -21.45
N ARG A 51 -23.99 11.13 -21.79
CA ARG A 51 -24.69 9.98 -21.19
C ARG A 51 -24.14 9.57 -19.83
N THR A 52 -22.95 10.07 -19.46
CA THR A 52 -22.34 9.83 -18.16
C THR A 52 -22.02 11.15 -17.48
N VAL A 53 -22.51 11.30 -16.24
CA VAL A 53 -22.23 12.46 -15.39
C VAL A 53 -21.05 12.11 -14.50
N ILE A 54 -20.02 12.94 -14.52
CA ILE A 54 -18.87 12.84 -13.62
C ILE A 54 -19.12 13.69 -12.37
N ALA A 55 -18.53 13.29 -11.24
CA ALA A 55 -18.52 14.12 -10.06
C ALA A 55 -17.83 15.46 -10.35
N GLN A 56 -18.47 16.56 -9.97
CA GLN A 56 -17.79 17.85 -9.98
C GLN A 56 -16.71 17.85 -8.90
N ARG A 57 -15.50 18.28 -9.28
CA ARG A 57 -14.38 18.44 -8.36
C ARG A 57 -14.78 19.44 -7.27
N ARG A 58 -15.09 18.95 -6.07
CA ARG A 58 -15.42 19.78 -4.91
C ARG A 58 -14.17 19.96 -4.04
N GLY A 59 -13.74 21.20 -3.87
CA GLY A 59 -12.59 21.58 -3.05
C GLY A 59 -11.65 22.53 -3.80
N LYS A 60 -11.08 23.52 -3.10
CA LYS A 60 -9.98 24.34 -3.63
C LYS A 60 -8.87 23.42 -4.10
N HIS A 61 -8.18 23.83 -5.16
CA HIS A 61 -7.04 23.21 -5.85
C HIS A 61 -5.80 22.88 -4.97
N ASN A 62 -5.96 22.71 -3.66
CA ASN A 62 -4.93 22.47 -2.65
C ASN A 62 -4.72 20.97 -2.35
N ALA A 63 -5.40 20.06 -3.03
CA ALA A 63 -5.11 18.64 -2.91
C ALA A 63 -3.79 18.33 -3.65
N GLN A 64 -2.65 18.43 -2.94
CA GLN A 64 -1.33 18.04 -3.45
C GLN A 64 -1.28 16.58 -3.93
N LEU A 65 -2.22 15.73 -3.51
CA LEU A 65 -2.24 14.30 -3.81
C LEU A 65 -3.40 13.94 -4.73
N ARG A 66 -3.09 13.28 -5.85
CA ARG A 66 -4.05 12.59 -6.70
C ARG A 66 -4.57 11.33 -6.00
N PRO A 67 -5.76 10.81 -6.33
CA PRO A 67 -6.27 9.55 -5.79
C PRO A 67 -5.27 8.38 -5.94
N ARG A 68 -4.56 8.30 -7.08
CA ARG A 68 -3.47 7.34 -7.27
C ARG A 68 -2.35 7.49 -6.22
N HIS A 69 -1.87 8.71 -5.98
CA HIS A 69 -0.85 8.96 -4.95
C HIS A 69 -1.33 8.54 -3.57
N VAL A 70 -2.61 8.77 -3.24
CA VAL A 70 -3.17 8.32 -1.97
C VAL A 70 -3.08 6.80 -1.84
N ARG A 71 -3.47 6.04 -2.87
CA ARG A 71 -3.37 4.58 -2.87
C ARG A 71 -1.92 4.09 -2.76
N GLU A 72 -0.99 4.73 -3.47
CA GLU A 72 0.43 4.39 -3.40
C GLU A 72 1.03 4.70 -2.01
N ILE A 73 0.59 5.79 -1.36
CA ILE A 73 0.96 6.12 0.01
C ILE A 73 0.38 5.07 0.97
N GLU A 74 -0.88 4.71 0.84
CA GLU A 74 -1.54 3.69 1.66
C GLU A 74 -0.84 2.32 1.53
N ALA A 75 -0.48 1.91 0.31
CA ALA A 75 0.25 0.66 0.07
C ALA A 75 1.65 0.69 0.71
N ALA A 76 2.40 1.78 0.55
CA ALA A 76 3.73 1.93 1.15
C ALA A 76 3.67 1.97 2.69
N LEU A 77 2.65 2.61 3.26
CA LEU A 77 2.38 2.60 4.70
C LEU A 77 2.08 1.20 5.19
N LEU A 78 1.18 0.48 4.51
CA LEU A 78 0.87 -0.90 4.84
C LEU A 78 2.13 -1.78 4.82
N GLY A 79 2.96 -1.68 3.78
CA GLY A 79 4.24 -2.40 3.68
C GLY A 79 5.19 -2.08 4.83
N LEU A 80 5.41 -0.79 5.12
CA LEU A 80 6.25 -0.32 6.23
C LEU A 80 5.77 -0.86 7.58
N TYR A 81 4.49 -0.68 7.90
CA TYR A 81 3.94 -1.06 9.20
C TYR A 81 3.88 -2.56 9.35
N ARG A 82 3.48 -3.30 8.32
CA ARG A 82 3.46 -4.76 8.33
C ARG A 82 4.85 -5.34 8.57
N ALA A 83 5.86 -4.91 7.81
CA ALA A 83 7.22 -5.42 7.94
C ALA A 83 7.84 -5.12 9.32
N THR A 84 7.57 -3.94 9.87
CA THR A 84 8.08 -3.54 11.19
C THR A 84 7.31 -4.18 12.35
N GLU A 85 6.00 -4.42 12.19
CA GLU A 85 5.21 -5.12 13.21
C GLU A 85 5.62 -6.58 13.33
N TRP A 86 6.00 -7.23 12.23
CA TRP A 86 6.56 -8.57 12.24
C TRP A 86 7.82 -8.71 13.10
N ILE A 87 8.68 -7.68 13.08
CA ILE A 87 9.86 -7.60 13.97
C ILE A 87 9.41 -7.52 15.43
N LEU A 88 8.43 -6.66 15.72
CA LEU A 88 7.94 -6.45 17.09
C LEU A 88 7.23 -7.68 17.67
N ILE A 89 6.53 -8.45 16.83
CA ILE A 89 5.89 -9.71 17.24
C ILE A 89 6.93 -10.76 17.61
N ASN A 90 8.00 -10.90 16.82
CA ASN A 90 9.06 -11.88 17.06
C ASN A 90 10.26 -11.27 17.80
N ILE A 91 10.02 -10.23 18.59
CA ILE A 91 11.10 -9.42 19.16
C ILE A 91 12.01 -10.20 20.09
N THR A 92 11.46 -11.11 20.89
CA THR A 92 12.23 -11.97 21.79
C THR A 92 13.13 -12.92 21.01
N GLU A 93 12.63 -13.54 19.92
CA GLU A 93 13.43 -14.39 19.04
C GLU A 93 14.59 -13.61 18.43
N PHE A 94 14.32 -12.40 17.92
CA PHE A 94 15.37 -11.56 17.34
C PHE A 94 16.38 -11.02 18.35
N ALA A 95 15.93 -10.72 19.58
CA ALA A 95 16.77 -10.31 20.69
C ALA A 95 17.75 -11.43 21.08
N ASP A 96 17.25 -12.66 21.18
CA ASP A 96 18.06 -13.85 21.48
C ASP A 96 19.05 -14.16 20.35
N GLU A 97 18.60 -14.14 19.09
CA GLU A 97 19.46 -14.36 17.90
C GLU A 97 20.65 -13.38 17.86
N ARG A 98 20.39 -12.11 18.19
CA ARG A 98 21.36 -11.01 18.05
C ARG A 98 22.12 -10.70 19.34
N ARG A 99 21.75 -11.32 20.46
CA ARG A 99 22.25 -11.01 21.81
C ARG A 99 22.10 -9.52 22.15
N GLN A 100 20.93 -8.97 21.82
CA GLN A 100 20.56 -7.57 22.03
C GLN A 100 19.38 -7.49 22.98
N GLU A 101 19.20 -6.33 23.63
CA GLU A 101 17.97 -6.10 24.39
C GLU A 101 16.79 -5.85 23.45
N GLU A 102 15.60 -6.34 23.80
CA GLU A 102 14.38 -6.03 23.04
C GLU A 102 14.18 -4.51 22.84
N ARG A 103 14.60 -3.70 23.82
CA ARG A 103 14.54 -2.24 23.73
C ARG A 103 15.37 -1.67 22.58
N GLU A 104 16.52 -2.27 22.28
CA GLU A 104 17.38 -1.85 21.17
C GLU A 104 16.70 -2.14 19.84
N ILE A 105 16.08 -3.32 19.71
CA ILE A 105 15.30 -3.69 18.52
C ILE A 105 14.10 -2.76 18.32
N ARG A 106 13.37 -2.41 19.39
CA ARG A 106 12.27 -1.42 19.32
C ARG A 106 12.76 -0.07 18.80
N ARG A 107 13.92 0.39 19.26
CA ARG A 107 14.52 1.64 18.78
C ARG A 107 14.84 1.57 17.29
N THR A 108 15.45 0.48 16.82
CA THR A 108 15.70 0.26 15.38
C THR A 108 14.41 0.29 14.58
N VAL A 109 13.35 -0.36 15.06
CA VAL A 109 12.03 -0.34 14.41
C VAL A 109 11.47 1.08 14.32
N ASP A 110 11.56 1.87 15.39
CA ASP A 110 11.09 3.26 15.39
C ASP A 110 11.89 4.14 14.43
N GLU A 111 13.20 3.94 14.33
CA GLU A 111 14.09 4.61 13.37
C GLU A 111 13.71 4.26 11.92
N VAL A 112 13.49 2.98 11.62
CA VAL A 112 13.02 2.52 10.30
C VAL A 112 11.65 3.13 9.96
N ARG A 113 10.69 3.13 10.90
CA ARG A 113 9.38 3.77 10.71
C ARG A 113 9.51 5.27 10.44
N ALA A 114 10.33 5.97 11.20
CA ALA A 114 10.56 7.40 11.02
C ALA A 114 11.19 7.70 9.65
N ALA A 115 12.22 6.96 9.26
CA ALA A 115 12.89 7.11 7.97
C ALA A 115 11.95 6.77 6.79
N GLY A 116 11.19 5.68 6.90
CA GLY A 116 10.20 5.27 5.90
C GLY A 116 9.12 6.34 5.68
N LEU A 117 8.58 6.90 6.77
CA LEU A 117 7.62 8.01 6.68
C LEU A 117 8.21 9.25 6.00
N GLN A 118 9.47 9.57 6.27
CA GLN A 118 10.17 10.69 5.60
C GLN A 118 10.35 10.42 4.10
N ARG A 119 10.70 9.20 3.70
CA ARG A 119 10.82 8.80 2.29
C ARG A 119 9.47 8.92 1.57
N ILE A 120 8.39 8.43 2.19
CA ILE A 120 7.03 8.54 1.64
C ILE A 120 6.64 10.01 1.47
N ALA A 121 6.83 10.83 2.50
CA ALA A 121 6.54 12.25 2.48
C ALA A 121 7.34 12.99 1.39
N GLY A 122 8.64 12.70 1.29
CA GLY A 122 9.55 13.30 0.32
C GLY A 122 9.18 12.98 -1.13
N LYS A 123 8.81 11.73 -1.43
CA LYS A 123 8.42 11.31 -2.79
C LYS A 123 7.24 12.11 -3.34
N TYR A 124 6.23 12.39 -2.51
CA TYR A 124 5.01 13.08 -2.93
C TYR A 124 4.96 14.57 -2.57
N GLY A 125 6.04 15.13 -2.01
CA GLY A 125 6.13 16.55 -1.66
C GLY A 125 5.11 17.00 -0.60
N VAL A 126 4.77 16.11 0.34
CA VAL A 126 3.82 16.36 1.43
C VAL A 126 4.50 16.28 2.80
N SER A 127 3.84 16.73 3.85
CA SER A 127 4.38 16.60 5.22
C SER A 127 4.18 15.18 5.77
N VAL A 128 5.06 14.75 6.69
CA VAL A 128 4.89 13.47 7.41
C VAL A 128 3.56 13.43 8.18
N SER A 129 3.11 14.56 8.72
CA SER A 129 1.80 14.65 9.37
C SER A 129 0.67 14.29 8.40
N ARG A 130 0.75 14.78 7.16
CA ARG A 130 -0.23 14.49 6.12
C ARG A 130 -0.22 13.03 5.71
N VAL A 131 0.96 12.40 5.64
CA VAL A 131 1.08 10.95 5.39
C VAL A 131 0.43 10.15 6.51
N ARG A 132 0.65 10.52 7.78
CA ARG A 132 0.05 9.84 8.94
C ARG A 132 -1.47 9.96 8.99
N GLU A 133 -2.04 11.06 8.53
CA GLU A 133 -3.51 11.22 8.40
C GLU A 133 -4.13 10.21 7.44
N LEU A 134 -3.36 9.73 6.44
CA LEU A 134 -3.81 8.72 5.49
C LEU A 134 -3.66 7.29 6.04
N HIS A 135 -2.88 7.11 7.11
CA HIS A 135 -2.66 5.80 7.72
C HIS A 135 -3.85 5.38 8.58
N LYS A 136 -4.45 4.23 8.26
CA LYS A 136 -5.44 3.57 9.11
C LYS A 136 -4.76 2.57 10.06
N ALA A 137 -4.06 3.08 11.07
CA ALA A 137 -3.22 2.28 11.99
C ALA A 137 -3.85 1.02 12.60
N LYS A 138 -5.19 0.99 12.77
CA LYS A 138 -5.91 -0.17 13.30
C LYS A 138 -6.01 -1.34 12.32
N GLU A 139 -6.09 -1.09 11.00
CA GLU A 139 -6.26 -2.15 10.00
C GLU A 139 -4.93 -2.90 9.78
N ASP A 140 -3.81 -2.19 9.69
CA ASP A 140 -2.50 -2.75 9.34
C ASP A 140 -1.89 -3.62 10.47
N THR A 141 -2.06 -3.19 11.72
CA THR A 141 -1.60 -3.96 12.92
C THR A 141 -2.38 -5.27 13.08
N SER A 142 -3.65 -5.27 12.71
CA SER A 142 -4.52 -6.45 12.84
C SER A 142 -4.13 -7.53 11.83
N TRP A 143 -3.76 -7.15 10.60
CA TRP A 143 -3.30 -8.09 9.59
C TRP A 143 -1.94 -8.70 9.92
N ALA A 144 -0.97 -7.91 10.41
CA ALA A 144 0.33 -8.46 10.82
C ALA A 144 0.19 -9.52 11.93
N ARG A 145 -0.73 -9.31 12.88
CA ARG A 145 -1.03 -10.28 13.95
C ARG A 145 -1.73 -11.54 13.44
N VAL A 146 -2.66 -11.39 12.50
CA VAL A 146 -3.30 -12.54 11.83
C VAL A 146 -2.25 -13.39 11.11
N GLU A 147 -1.34 -12.77 10.37
CA GLU A 147 -0.34 -13.49 9.61
C GLU A 147 0.74 -14.12 10.50
N ALA A 148 1.01 -13.50 11.66
CA ALA A 148 1.85 -14.08 12.72
C ALA A 148 1.17 -15.22 13.49
N GLY A 149 -0.13 -15.44 13.27
CA GLY A 149 -0.92 -16.44 13.99
C GLY A 149 -1.26 -16.03 15.43
N GLU A 150 -1.10 -14.76 15.81
CA GLU A 150 -1.49 -14.23 17.13
C GLU A 150 -2.98 -13.90 17.22
N LEU A 151 -3.65 -13.71 16.08
CA LEU A 151 -5.07 -13.42 16.00
C LEU A 151 -5.77 -14.46 15.12
N GLU A 152 -6.66 -15.26 15.72
CA GLU A 152 -7.53 -16.14 14.94
C GLU A 152 -8.55 -15.31 14.17
N LEU A 153 -8.58 -15.47 12.84
CA LEU A 153 -9.65 -14.92 12.00
C LEU A 153 -10.94 -15.72 12.23
N ASP A 154 -11.72 -15.32 13.22
CA ASP A 154 -13.03 -15.94 13.51
C ASP A 154 -14.08 -15.75 12.37
N MET A 155 -13.76 -14.94 11.35
CA MET A 155 -14.67 -14.59 10.25
C MET A 155 -14.27 -15.12 8.87
N VAL A 156 -13.18 -15.87 8.75
CA VAL A 156 -12.77 -16.42 7.45
C VAL A 156 -12.52 -17.90 7.66
N GLY A 157 -13.52 -18.73 7.35
CA GLY A 157 -13.37 -20.19 7.27
C GLY A 157 -12.14 -20.58 6.42
N PRO A 158 -11.69 -21.85 6.42
CA PRO A 158 -10.34 -22.29 6.07
C PRO A 158 -9.93 -21.84 4.65
N MET A 159 -9.47 -20.60 4.51
CA MET A 159 -9.17 -19.98 3.21
C MET A 159 -7.66 -19.99 2.95
N TRP A 160 -6.86 -20.28 3.98
CA TRP A 160 -5.41 -20.39 3.92
C TRP A 160 -5.00 -21.69 4.60
N GLY A 161 -4.44 -22.64 3.85
CA GLY A 161 -3.87 -23.86 4.44
C GLY A 161 -2.69 -23.52 5.35
N ALA A 162 -2.40 -24.39 6.34
CA ALA A 162 -1.26 -24.23 7.24
C ALA A 162 0.06 -24.01 6.47
N ASP A 163 0.19 -24.63 5.30
CA ASP A 163 1.32 -24.53 4.39
C ASP A 163 1.53 -23.10 3.86
N VAL A 164 0.44 -22.39 3.58
CA VAL A 164 0.49 -21.00 3.09
C VAL A 164 0.90 -20.05 4.22
N VAL A 165 0.38 -20.27 5.43
CA VAL A 165 0.76 -19.50 6.62
C VAL A 165 2.24 -19.70 6.95
N ALA A 166 2.74 -20.94 6.86
CA ALA A 166 4.15 -21.25 7.09
C ALA A 166 5.08 -20.59 6.03
N ALA A 167 4.67 -20.59 4.76
CA ALA A 167 5.41 -19.93 3.68
C ALA A 167 5.46 -18.40 3.85
N ILE A 168 4.34 -17.77 4.24
CA ILE A 168 4.29 -16.34 4.57
C ILE A 168 5.23 -16.03 5.73
N ARG A 169 5.14 -16.80 6.82
CA ARG A 169 6.00 -16.63 8.00
C ARG A 169 7.49 -16.69 7.64
N THR A 170 7.91 -17.64 6.82
CA THR A 170 9.32 -17.79 6.41
C THR A 170 9.82 -16.56 5.64
N THR A 171 9.04 -16.10 4.66
CA THR A 171 9.37 -14.90 3.87
C THR A 171 9.41 -13.65 4.74
N MET A 172 8.47 -13.51 5.66
CA MET A 172 8.38 -12.35 6.57
C MET A 172 9.53 -12.32 7.57
N LEU A 173 9.92 -13.48 8.13
CA LEU A 173 11.10 -13.56 9.00
C LEU A 173 12.39 -13.22 8.24
N ALA A 174 12.53 -13.62 6.98
CA ALA A 174 13.68 -13.25 6.16
C ALA A 174 13.74 -11.73 5.92
N LYS A 175 12.61 -11.10 5.58
CA LYS A 175 12.51 -9.63 5.42
C LYS A 175 12.78 -8.91 6.75
N ALA A 176 12.26 -9.42 7.87
CA ALA A 176 12.50 -8.87 9.20
C ALA A 176 13.99 -8.91 9.56
N ARG A 177 14.69 -10.01 9.29
CA ARG A 177 16.15 -10.10 9.47
C ARG A 177 16.88 -9.10 8.58
N GLN A 178 16.51 -9.01 7.30
CA GLN A 178 17.11 -8.03 6.38
C GLN A 178 16.98 -6.59 6.89
N ILE A 179 15.81 -6.22 7.43
CA ILE A 179 15.58 -4.87 7.99
C ILE A 179 16.45 -4.64 9.23
N LEU A 180 16.63 -5.65 10.09
CA LEU A 180 17.46 -5.52 11.28
C LEU A 180 18.95 -5.45 10.93
N ASP A 181 19.38 -6.11 9.87
CA ASP A 181 20.78 -6.18 9.44
C ASP A 181 21.19 -4.92 8.65
N ASP A 182 20.28 -4.36 7.84
CA ASP A 182 20.47 -3.09 7.11
C ASP A 182 19.21 -2.20 7.17
N PRO A 183 19.01 -1.48 8.30
CA PRO A 183 17.84 -0.62 8.50
C PRO A 183 17.75 0.52 7.48
N GLU A 184 18.88 1.03 7.01
CA GLU A 184 18.94 2.17 6.09
C GLU A 184 18.55 1.77 4.66
N ALA A 185 18.80 0.52 4.26
CA ALA A 185 18.39 0.02 2.95
C ALA A 185 16.88 -0.25 2.82
N PHE A 186 16.10 -0.24 3.90
CA PHE A 186 14.67 -0.52 3.82
C PHE A 186 13.89 0.51 3.00
N ASP A 187 13.37 0.10 1.85
CA ASP A 187 12.50 0.93 1.02
C ASP A 187 11.02 0.56 1.23
N PRO A 188 10.17 1.47 1.75
CA PRO A 188 8.74 1.22 1.91
C PRO A 188 7.99 1.05 0.56
N PHE A 189 8.64 1.32 -0.57
CA PHE A 189 8.11 1.07 -1.91
C PHE A 189 8.58 -0.25 -2.51
N SER A 190 9.46 -0.99 -1.84
CA SER A 190 9.91 -2.31 -2.27
C SER A 190 8.98 -3.40 -1.73
N GLU A 191 8.34 -4.14 -2.62
CA GLU A 191 7.64 -5.39 -2.27
C GLU A 191 8.69 -6.46 -1.89
#